data_AF-A0A2K3KWN4-F1
#
_entry.id   AF-A0A2K3KWN4-F1
#
_cell.length_a   1.000
_cell.length_b   1.000
_cell.length_c   1.000
_cell.angle_alpha   90.00
_cell.angle_beta   90.00
_cell.angle_gamma   90.00
#
_symmetry.space_group_name_H-M   'P 1'
#
loop_
_entity.id
_entity.type
_entity.pdbx_description
1 polymer ?
#
loop_
_entity_poly.entity_id
_entity_poly.type
_entity_poly.pdbx_seq_one_letter_code
_entity_poly.pdbx_strand_id
1 'polypeptide(L)' 'MPARLRECEITPDDGVTNEAELVHFIFLVDVEPVNVIEALKDPKWTSAMEEELESIEKNGT' A
#
# COMPACT_ATOMS: atom_id res chain seq x y z
N MET A 1 9.71 -3.31 -30.82
CA MET A 1 9.65 -4.02 -29.52
C MET A 1 10.96 -4.75 -29.28
N PRO A 2 11.73 -4.40 -28.24
CA PRO A 2 12.92 -5.14 -27.80
C PRO A 2 12.61 -6.63 -27.55
N ALA A 3 13.54 -7.54 -27.85
CA ALA A 3 13.34 -8.98 -27.68
C ALA A 3 12.98 -9.37 -26.23
N ARG A 4 13.51 -8.64 -25.25
CA ARG A 4 13.24 -8.80 -23.82
C ARG A 4 11.80 -8.51 -23.40
N LEU A 5 11.02 -7.83 -24.23
CA LEU A 5 9.65 -7.41 -23.93
C LEU A 5 8.60 -8.21 -24.73
N ARG A 6 9.01 -9.30 -25.39
CA ARG A 6 8.10 -10.12 -26.21
C ARG A 6 7.16 -11.01 -25.39
N GLU A 7 7.53 -11.30 -24.15
CA GLU A 7 6.75 -12.13 -23.22
C GLU A 7 5.99 -11.28 -22.19
N CYS A 8 6.18 -9.96 -22.21
CA CYS A 8 5.48 -9.05 -21.31
C CYS A 8 4.11 -8.72 -21.88
N GLU A 9 3.09 -8.78 -21.03
CA GLU A 9 1.78 -8.23 -21.33
C GLU A 9 1.90 -6.70 -21.42
N ILE A 10 1.53 -6.14 -22.56
CA ILE A 10 1.56 -4.69 -22.80
C ILE A 10 0.15 -4.18 -22.58
N THR A 11 -0.08 -3.61 -21.41
CA THR A 11 -1.32 -2.90 -21.11
C THR A 11 -1.17 -1.43 -21.53
N PRO A 12 -2.19 -0.83 -22.17
CA PRO A 12 -2.20 0.61 -22.42
C PRO A 12 -2.32 1.35 -21.08
N ASP A 13 -1.54 2.43 -20.92
CA ASP A 13 -1.51 3.25 -19.70
C ASP A 13 -2.88 3.90 -19.37
N ASP A 14 -3.72 4.07 -20.39
CA ASP A 14 -5.10 4.57 -20.28
C ASP A 14 -6.11 3.51 -19.79
N GLY A 15 -5.63 2.30 -19.48
CA GLY A 15 -6.40 1.15 -19.04
C GLY A 15 -6.75 1.15 -17.56
N VAL A 16 -7.11 2.30 -16.97
CA VAL A 16 -7.75 2.32 -15.64
C VAL A 16 -9.20 1.87 -15.81
N THR A 17 -9.40 0.58 -16.07
CA THR A 17 -10.73 -0.03 -16.00
C THR A 17 -11.19 -0.08 -14.54
N ASN A 18 -12.49 0.09 -14.29
CA ASN A 18 -13.10 0.09 -12.95
C ASN A 18 -12.81 -1.17 -12.12
N GLU A 19 -12.29 -2.22 -12.77
CA GLU A 19 -11.95 -3.52 -12.20
C GLU A 19 -10.46 -3.64 -11.78
N ALA A 20 -9.58 -2.71 -12.18
CA ALA A 20 -8.13 -2.84 -12.08
C ALA A 20 -7.56 -1.94 -10.97
N GLU A 21 -7.46 -2.50 -9.77
CA GLU A 21 -6.35 -2.38 -8.80
C GLU A 21 -5.80 -0.99 -8.40
N LEU A 22 -6.42 0.12 -8.79
CA LEU A 22 -6.16 1.44 -8.20
C LEU A 22 -7.10 1.74 -7.03
N VAL A 23 -8.22 1.01 -6.95
CA VAL A 23 -9.23 1.14 -5.88
C VAL A 23 -8.75 0.46 -4.59
N HIS A 24 -7.76 -0.45 -4.65
CA HIS A 24 -7.30 -1.18 -3.46
C HIS A 24 -6.56 -0.27 -2.46
N PHE A 25 -5.75 0.68 -2.94
CA PHE A 25 -5.06 1.65 -2.07
C PHE A 25 -5.97 2.82 -1.67
N ILE A 26 -6.93 3.21 -2.51
CA ILE A 26 -7.92 4.23 -2.15
C ILE A 26 -8.82 3.74 -1.00
N PHE A 27 -9.13 2.44 -0.94
CA PHE A 27 -9.92 1.88 0.17
C PHE A 27 -9.16 1.86 1.51
N LEU A 28 -7.83 1.89 1.48
CA LEU A 28 -6.98 2.02 2.67
C LEU A 28 -6.81 3.47 3.13
N VAL A 29 -7.04 4.45 2.25
CA VAL A 29 -6.96 5.89 2.61
C VAL A 29 -7.99 6.30 3.65
N ASP A 30 -9.17 5.67 3.66
CA ASP A 30 -10.18 5.90 4.72
C ASP A 30 -9.86 5.17 6.04
N VAL A 31 -8.83 4.31 6.05
CA VAL A 31 -8.44 3.51 7.23
C VAL A 31 -7.29 4.18 7.98
N GLU A 32 -6.54 5.08 7.34
CA GLU A 32 -5.46 5.79 7.99
C GLU A 32 -5.94 7.12 8.58
N PRO A 33 -5.74 7.33 9.90
CA PRO A 33 -6.04 8.61 10.53
C PRO A 33 -5.19 9.72 9.90
N VAL A 34 -5.87 10.69 9.28
CA VAL A 34 -5.27 11.82 8.54
C VAL A 34 -4.41 12.71 9.45
N ASN A 35 -4.61 12.63 10.77
CA ASN A 35 -3.80 13.36 11.74
C ASN A 35 -3.21 12.45 12.82
N VAL A 36 -1.99 12.79 13.23
CA VAL A 36 -1.19 12.05 14.22
C VAL A 36 -1.91 11.92 15.56
N ILE A 37 -2.69 12.92 15.97
CA ILE A 37 -3.39 12.90 17.27
C ILE A 37 -4.55 11.88 17.25
N GLU A 38 -5.26 11.75 16.15
CA GLU A 38 -6.30 10.73 15.94
C GLU A 38 -5.67 9.35 15.77
N ALA A 39 -4.52 9.28 15.11
CA ALA A 39 -3.76 8.06 14.94
C ALA A 39 -3.32 7.44 16.26
N LEU A 40 -2.76 8.26 17.14
CA LEU A 40 -2.35 7.85 18.49
C LEU A 40 -3.53 7.55 19.44
N LYS A 41 -4.77 7.86 19.03
CA LYS A 41 -5.98 7.49 19.77
C LYS A 41 -6.60 6.19 19.28
N ASP A 42 -6.24 5.72 18.09
CA ASP A 42 -6.71 4.44 17.58
C ASP A 42 -5.81 3.31 18.13
N PRO A 43 -6.35 2.43 19.01
CA PRO A 43 -5.57 1.35 19.59
C PRO A 43 -5.16 0.29 18.56
N LYS A 44 -5.93 0.12 17.48
CA LYS A 44 -5.59 -0.82 16.40
C LYS A 44 -4.43 -0.27 15.58
N TRP A 45 -4.44 1.02 15.28
CA TRP A 45 -3.34 1.67 14.57
C TRP A 45 -2.06 1.67 15.40
N THR A 46 -2.17 1.95 16.71
CA THR A 46 -1.03 1.94 17.63
C THR A 46 -0.40 0.55 17.73
N SER A 47 -1.23 -0.50 17.91
CA SER A 47 -0.75 -1.90 17.96
C SER A 47 -0.07 -2.33 16.65
N ALA A 48 -0.64 -1.97 15.49
CA ALA A 48 -0.04 -2.31 14.20
C ALA A 48 1.31 -1.60 13.99
N MET A 49 1.44 -0.36 14.45
CA MET A 49 2.68 0.39 14.37
C MET A 49 3.78 -0.21 15.26
N GLU A 50 3.41 -0.65 16.47
CA GLU A 50 4.33 -1.35 17.38
C GLU A 50 4.85 -2.66 16.75
N GLU A 51 3.97 -3.46 16.16
CA GLU A 51 4.35 -4.71 15.47
C GLU A 51 5.31 -4.47 14.28
N GLU A 52 5.09 -3.40 13.50
CA GLU A 52 5.96 -3.03 12.39
C GLU A 52 7.33 -2.58 12.90
N LEU A 53 7.38 -1.76 13.96
CA LEU A 53 8.64 -1.32 14.58
C LEU A 53 9.45 -2.51 15.09
N GLU A 54 8.81 -3.45 15.80
CA GLU A 54 9.46 -4.68 16.25
C GLU A 54 9.99 -5.52 15.07
N SER A 55 9.25 -5.55 13.96
CA SER A 55 9.65 -6.27 12.75
C SER A 55 10.87 -5.62 12.07
N ILE A 56 10.94 -4.29 12.02
CA ILE A 56 12.10 -3.55 11.49
C ILE A 56 13.34 -3.80 12.36
N GLU A 57 13.19 -3.68 13.68
CA GLU A 57 14.28 -3.94 14.63
C GLU A 57 14.80 -5.38 14.52
N LYS A 58 13.88 -6.35 14.39
CA LYS A 58 14.21 -7.76 14.20
C LYS A 58 14.93 -8.02 12.87
N ASN A 59 14.62 -7.25 11.83
CA ASN A 59 15.26 -7.36 10.52
C ASN A 59 16.63 -6.68 10.45
N GLY A 60 17.03 -5.93 11.49
CA GLY A 60 18.35 -5.32 11.60
C GLY A 60 18.60 -4.19 10.58
N THR A 61 17.53 -3.54 10.11
CA THR A 61 17.54 -2.37 9.22
C THR A 61 17.51 -1.05 9.97
#